data_AF-A0A7I7RG69-F1
#
_entry.id   AF-A0A7I7RG69-F1
#
_cell.length_a   1.000
_cell.length_b   1.000
_cell.length_c   1.000
_cell.angle_alpha   90.00
_cell.angle_beta   90.00
_cell.angle_gamma   90.00
#
_symmetry.space_group_name_H-M   'P 1'
#
loop_
_entity.id
_entity.type
_entity.pdbx_description
1 polymer ?
#
loop_
_entity_poly.entity_id
_entity_poly.type
_entity_poly.pdbx_seq_one_letter_code
_entity_poly.pdbx_strand_id
1 'polypeptide(L)' 'MARNPIRLSRRRCGGMQIAQGRSFILLDRDEAIGLIADAQKIIDSQDDGPERADTVSKVEIHT' A
#
# COMPACT_ATOMS: atom_id res chain seq x y z
N MET A 1 -21.46 -3.96 1.59
CA MET A 1 -20.38 -3.33 2.40
C MET A 1 -19.83 -2.15 1.62
N ALA A 2 -19.76 -0.95 2.21
CA ALA A 2 -19.23 0.22 1.52
C ALA A 2 -17.76 -0.01 1.15
N ARG A 3 -17.43 0.09 -0.15
CA ARG A 3 -16.10 -0.13 -0.70
C ARG A 3 -15.22 1.05 -0.30
N ASN A 4 -14.54 0.96 0.83
CA ASN A 4 -13.59 1.99 1.28
C ASN A 4 -12.20 1.68 0.69
N PRO A 5 -11.77 2.37 -0.38
CA PRO A 5 -10.48 2.09 -0.98
C PRO A 5 -9.35 2.48 -0.03
N ILE A 6 -8.26 1.71 -0.08
CA ILE A 6 -7.01 2.06 0.59
C ILE A 6 -6.32 3.12 -0.26
N ARG A 7 -5.87 4.21 0.39
CA ARG A 7 -5.10 5.29 -0.24
C ARG A 7 -3.75 5.41 0.45
N LEU A 8 -2.69 5.49 -0.34
CA LEU A 8 -1.32 5.70 0.12
C LEU A 8 -0.88 7.11 -0.27
N SER A 9 -0.24 7.85 0.65
CA SER A 9 0.34 9.15 0.35
C SER A 9 1.66 9.36 1.10
N ARG A 10 2.57 10.12 0.47
CA ARG A 10 3.83 10.51 1.10
C ARG A 10 3.61 11.70 2.02
N ARG A 11 4.20 11.66 3.22
CA ARG A 11 4.13 12.78 4.18
C ARG A 11 5.25 13.78 3.91
N ARG A 12 4.98 15.08 4.10
CA ARG A 12 5.96 16.18 3.88
C ARG A 12 7.22 16.05 4.74
N CYS A 13 7.09 15.50 5.94
CA CYS A 13 8.21 15.26 6.88
C CYS A 13 8.97 13.95 6.62
N GLY A 14 8.68 13.25 5.51
CA GLY A 14 9.09 11.85 5.33
C GLY A 14 8.08 10.87 5.95
N GLY A 15 8.17 9.61 5.53
CA GLY A 15 7.22 8.55 5.89
C GLY A 15 5.99 8.46 4.98
N MET A 16 5.01 7.67 5.43
CA MET A 16 3.83 7.29 4.63
C MET A 16 2.54 7.40 5.44
N GLN A 17 1.46 7.81 4.79
CA GLN A 17 0.11 7.73 5.33
C GLN A 17 -0.68 6.68 4.55
N ILE A 18 -1.34 5.79 5.28
CA ILE A 18 -2.28 4.79 4.74
C ILE A 18 -3.66 5.16 5.25
N ALA A 19 -4.63 5.39 4.37
CA ALA A 19 -5.99 5.76 4.76
C ALA A 19 -7.02 4.79 4.17
N GLN A 20 -8.02 4.41 4.98
CA GLN A 20 -9.17 3.60 4.56
C GLN A 20 -10.44 4.14 5.22
N GLY A 21 -11.30 4.80 4.42
CA GLY A 21 -12.48 5.49 4.95
C GLY A 21 -12.08 6.61 5.92
N ARG A 22 -12.49 6.49 7.20
CA ARG A 22 -12.15 7.45 8.27
C ARG A 22 -10.93 7.03 9.10
N SER A 23 -10.41 5.82 8.88
CA SER A 23 -9.26 5.29 9.60
C SER A 23 -7.97 5.61 8.83
N PHE A 24 -6.90 5.94 9.55
CA PHE A 24 -5.61 6.17 8.95
C PHE A 24 -4.46 5.70 9.86
N ILE A 25 -3.36 5.30 9.23
CA ILE A 25 -2.10 4.94 9.87
C ILE A 25 -1.04 5.91 9.36
N LEU A 26 -0.25 6.45 10.29
CA LEU A 26 0.91 7.28 9.97
C LEU A 26 2.14 6.47 10.32
N LEU A 27 2.99 6.27 9.32
CA LEU A 27 4.29 5.64 9.46
C LEU A 27 5.36 6.72 9.35
N ASP A 28 6.41 6.58 10.14
CA ASP A 28 7.66 7.27 9.87
C ASP A 28 8.37 6.67 8.64
N ARG A 29 9.60 7.13 8.38
CA ARG A 29 10.36 6.68 7.22
C ARG A 29 10.80 5.22 7.36
N ASP A 30 11.29 4.83 8.53
CA ASP A 30 11.91 3.52 8.74
C ASP A 30 10.83 2.43 8.85
N GLU A 31 9.70 2.74 9.50
CA GLU A 31 8.50 1.91 9.52
C GLU A 31 7.93 1.70 8.10
N ALA A 32 7.90 2.76 7.28
CA ALA A 32 7.44 2.64 5.90
C ALA A 32 8.37 1.75 5.06
N ILE A 33 9.70 1.86 5.26
CA ILE A 33 10.68 1.00 4.58
C ILE A 33 10.51 -0.46 5.02
N GLY A 34 10.35 -0.71 6.31
CA GLY A 34 10.09 -2.05 6.86
C GLY A 34 8.84 -2.68 6.26
N LEU A 35 7.73 -1.94 6.23
CA LEU A 35 6.47 -2.40 5.65
C LEU A 35 6.60 -2.78 4.16
N ILE A 36 7.33 -1.96 3.38
CA ILE A 36 7.58 -2.25 1.96
C ILE A 36 8.43 -3.51 1.81
N ALA A 37 9.47 -3.67 2.62
CA ALA A 37 10.35 -4.84 2.57
C ALA A 37 9.59 -6.13 2.92
N ASP A 38 8.72 -6.09 3.94
CA ASP A 38 7.92 -7.25 4.32
C ASP A 38 6.84 -7.58 3.28
N ALA A 39 6.21 -6.57 2.68
CA ALA A 39 5.30 -6.78 1.56
C ALA A 39 6.01 -7.42 0.36
N GLN A 40 7.23 -7.00 0.06
CA GLN A 40 8.03 -7.59 -1.02
C GLN A 40 8.36 -9.05 -0.74
N LYS A 41 8.74 -9.40 0.49
CA LYS A 41 8.96 -10.81 0.88
C LYS A 41 7.71 -11.67 0.71
N ILE A 42 6.52 -11.13 1.04
CA ILE A 42 5.27 -11.86 0.83
C ILE A 42 5.05 -12.13 -0.65
N ILE A 43 5.24 -11.11 -1.51
CA ILE A 43 5.13 -11.24 -2.96
C ILE A 43 6.13 -12.28 -3.49
N ASP A 44 7.38 -12.21 -3.04
CA ASP A 44 8.45 -13.10 -3.51
C ASP A 44 8.32 -14.53 -2.95
N SER A 45 7.67 -14.70 -1.80
CA SER A 45 7.42 -16.01 -1.17
C SER A 45 6.20 -16.74 -1.74
N GLN A 46 5.38 -16.08 -2.58
CA GLN A 46 4.26 -16.72 -3.28
C GLN A 46 4.75 -17.38 -4.57
N ASP A 47 5.32 -18.59 -4.43
CA ASP A 47 5.32 -19.59 -5.50
C ASP A 47 3.88 -20.15 -5.67
N ASP A 48 3.32 -19.94 -6.87
CA ASP A 48 2.14 -20.56 -7.52
C ASP A 48 0.75 -20.64 -6.82
N GLY A 49 -0.18 -19.80 -7.30
CA GLY A 49 -1.63 -20.03 -7.30
C GLY A 49 -2.35 -19.06 -8.25
N PRO A 50 -3.28 -19.51 -9.14
CA PRO A 50 -3.77 -18.76 -10.29
C PRO A 50 -4.88 -17.76 -9.95
N GLU A 51 -4.79 -17.08 -8.81
CA GLU A 51 -5.75 -16.04 -8.42
C GLU A 51 -5.00 -14.73 -8.19
N ARG A 52 -4.32 -14.27 -9.24
CA ARG A 52 -3.96 -12.86 -9.36
C ARG A 52 -5.26 -12.07 -9.26
N ALA A 53 -5.53 -11.51 -8.09
CA ALA A 53 -6.56 -10.50 -7.95
C ALA A 53 -6.18 -9.37 -8.92
N ASP A 54 -6.95 -9.24 -10.00
CA ASP A 54 -6.91 -8.21 -11.04
C ASP A 54 -7.07 -6.80 -10.46
N THR A 55 -6.09 -6.37 -9.68
CA THR A 55 -6.06 -5.04 -9.08
C THR A 55 -4.73 -4.38 -9.38
N VAL A 56 -4.32 -4.42 -10.65
CA VAL A 56 -3.46 -3.39 -11.22
C VAL A 56 -4.31 -2.12 -11.30
N SER A 57 -4.49 -1.45 -10.17
CA SER A 57 -5.08 -0.12 -10.15
C SER A 57 -4.14 0.79 -10.93
N LYS A 58 -4.63 1.25 -12.09
CA LYS A 58 -4.06 2.35 -12.85
C LYS A 58 -3.75 3.49 -11.89
N VAL A 59 -2.47 3.71 -11.61
CA VAL A 59 -2.01 4.95 -11.01
C VAL A 59 -2.02 5.97 -12.15
N GLU A 60 -3.15 6.65 -12.35
CA GLU A 60 -3.20 7.82 -13.21
C GLU A 60 -2.46 8.96 -12.51
N ILE A 61 -1.24 9.21 -12.95
CA ILE A 61 -0.48 10.41 -12.60
C ILE A 61 -1.09 11.56 -13.39
N HIS A 62 -1.96 12.36 -12.74
CA HIS A 62 -2.34 13.67 -13.28
C HIS A 62 -1.13 14.61 -13.14
N THR A 63 -0.63 15.08 -14.28
CA THR A 63 0.37 16.15 -14.41
C THR A 63 -0.35 17.47 -14.61
#